data_AF-A0A954HK10-F1
#
_entry.id   AF-A0A954HK10-F1
#
_cell.length_a   1.000
_cell.length_b   1.000
_cell.length_c   1.000
_cell.angle_alpha   90.00
_cell.angle_beta   90.00
_cell.angle_gamma   90.00
#
_symmetry.space_group_name_H-M   'P 1'
#
loop_
_entity.id
_entity.type
_entity.pdbx_description
1 polymer ?
#
loop_
_entity_poly.entity_id
_entity_poly.type
_entity_poly.pdbx_seq_one_letter_code
_entity_poly.pdbx_strand_id
1 'polypeptide(L)'
;MQDLPILSSSSNTPEPAETSRRRLPKWLKRPMPSAEMAFTSSIIEDLKLDTVCESAKCPNRTECWSQGTATFMILGNVCTRPCGFCSVPKGKTGTVEEDEPQRVAEAAERLGLKHVVITCVTRDDLPDGGADHFVQCIEAVRARIDAQVEVLTSDFRGMRDAISTVIEARPDVFNHNVETVPRLYQTVRRNSDYQRSL
;
A
#
# COMPACT_ATOMS: atom_id res chain seq x y z
N MET A 1 -56.56 26.20 32.51
CA MET A 1 -55.45 25.46 31.87
C MET A 1 -55.67 25.59 30.37
N GLN A 2 -54.98 26.52 29.72
CA GLN A 2 -55.08 26.69 28.26
C GLN A 2 -54.07 25.74 27.64
N ASP A 3 -54.57 24.79 26.84
CA ASP A 3 -53.72 23.93 26.02
C ASP A 3 -53.06 24.79 24.93
N LEU A 4 -51.76 25.02 25.09
CA LEU A 4 -50.94 25.63 24.06
C LEU A 4 -50.67 24.58 22.96
N PRO A 5 -50.74 24.97 21.67
CA PRO A 5 -50.55 24.03 20.58
C PRO A 5 -49.11 23.50 20.58
N ILE A 6 -48.98 22.17 20.57
CA ILE A 6 -47.71 21.49 20.35
C ILE A 6 -47.26 21.81 18.92
N LEU A 7 -46.21 22.61 18.78
CA LEU A 7 -45.51 22.76 17.51
C LEU A 7 -44.95 21.38 17.14
N SER A 8 -45.44 20.81 16.04
CA SER A 8 -44.81 19.63 15.47
C SER A 8 -43.38 20.00 15.11
N SER A 9 -42.42 19.38 15.81
CA SER A 9 -41.03 19.46 15.45
C SER A 9 -40.84 18.71 14.13
N SER A 10 -41.02 19.42 13.02
CA SER A 10 -40.37 19.08 11.77
C SER A 10 -38.87 19.27 11.99
N SER A 11 -38.25 18.28 12.63
CA SER A 11 -36.80 18.13 12.61
C SER A 11 -36.43 17.75 11.18
N ASN A 12 -36.21 18.80 10.40
CA ASN A 12 -35.57 18.77 9.10
C ASN A 12 -34.12 18.30 9.32
N THR A 13 -33.97 17.01 9.61
CA THR A 13 -32.68 16.34 9.55
C THR A 13 -32.38 16.27 8.07
N PRO A 14 -31.35 16.96 7.55
CA PRO A 14 -31.00 16.77 6.16
C PRO A 14 -30.64 15.30 6.00
N GLU A 15 -31.45 14.57 5.23
CA GLU A 15 -31.05 13.26 4.74
C GLU A 15 -29.62 13.40 4.19
N PRO A 16 -28.70 12.47 4.51
CA PRO A 16 -27.37 12.52 3.95
C PRO A 16 -27.53 12.53 2.43
N ALA A 17 -27.15 13.67 1.81
CA ALA A 17 -27.30 13.86 0.39
C ALA A 17 -26.73 12.62 -0.32
N GLU A 18 -27.58 11.90 -1.05
CA GLU A 18 -27.15 10.77 -1.86
C GLU A 18 -26.05 11.28 -2.78
N THR A 19 -24.81 10.97 -2.43
CA THR A 19 -23.67 11.23 -3.30
C THR A 19 -23.86 10.28 -4.47
N SER A 20 -24.54 10.77 -5.53
CA SER A 20 -24.66 10.01 -6.75
C SER A 20 -23.24 9.67 -7.19
N ARG A 21 -22.86 8.39 -7.09
CA ARG A 21 -21.53 7.94 -7.48
C ARG A 21 -21.39 8.29 -8.95
N ARG A 22 -20.62 9.34 -9.24
CA ARG A 22 -20.34 9.75 -10.62
C ARG A 22 -19.82 8.53 -11.35
N ARG A 23 -20.52 8.13 -12.42
CA ARG A 23 -20.10 6.99 -13.23
C ARG A 23 -18.69 7.24 -13.75
N LEU A 24 -17.84 6.21 -13.71
CA LEU A 24 -16.50 6.31 -14.26
C LEU A 24 -16.60 6.70 -15.75
N PRO A 25 -15.80 7.68 -16.21
CA PRO A 25 -15.71 8.02 -17.62
C PRO A 25 -15.32 6.81 -18.47
N LYS A 26 -15.74 6.79 -19.73
CA LYS A 26 -15.51 5.63 -20.62
C LYS A 26 -14.03 5.27 -20.78
N TRP A 27 -13.15 6.27 -20.85
CA TRP A 27 -11.70 6.09 -21.00
C TRP A 27 -11.01 5.51 -19.76
N LEU A 28 -11.68 5.49 -18.60
CA LEU A 28 -11.13 4.93 -17.36
C LEU A 28 -11.58 3.47 -17.15
N LYS A 29 -12.41 2.92 -18.05
CA LYS A 29 -12.89 1.53 -17.97
C LYS A 29 -11.95 0.61 -18.74
N ARG A 30 -11.70 -0.55 -18.14
CA ARG A 30 -10.81 -1.59 -18.67
C ARG A 30 -11.46 -2.97 -18.50
N PRO A 31 -11.27 -3.90 -19.43
CA PRO A 31 -11.62 -5.31 -19.21
C PRO A 31 -10.69 -5.93 -18.16
N MET A 32 -11.25 -6.74 -17.25
CA MET A 32 -10.48 -7.53 -16.29
C MET A 32 -10.16 -8.90 -16.91
N PRO A 33 -8.90 -9.25 -17.20
CA PRO A 33 -8.53 -10.59 -17.67
C PRO A 33 -8.47 -11.58 -16.50
N SER A 34 -8.84 -12.85 -16.70
CA SER A 34 -9.19 -13.77 -15.60
C SER A 34 -8.20 -14.89 -15.29
N ALA A 35 -7.52 -15.47 -16.28
CA ALA A 35 -6.80 -16.74 -16.07
C ALA A 35 -5.48 -16.59 -15.27
N GLU A 36 -4.60 -15.66 -15.68
CA GLU A 36 -3.32 -15.40 -14.98
C GLU A 36 -3.52 -14.83 -13.57
N MET A 37 -4.67 -14.21 -13.32
CA MET A 37 -5.02 -13.71 -12.00
C MET A 37 -5.15 -14.82 -10.96
N ALA A 38 -5.77 -15.94 -11.35
CA ALA A 38 -6.03 -17.03 -10.41
C ALA A 38 -4.74 -17.69 -9.92
N PHE A 39 -3.76 -17.89 -10.81
CA PHE A 39 -2.46 -18.46 -10.45
C PHE A 39 -1.70 -17.55 -9.47
N THR A 40 -1.56 -16.27 -9.82
CA THR A 40 -0.81 -15.32 -8.98
C THR A 40 -1.46 -15.12 -7.61
N SER A 41 -2.78 -14.91 -7.57
CA SER A 41 -3.50 -14.80 -6.30
C SER A 41 -3.39 -16.08 -5.46
N SER A 42 -3.38 -17.28 -6.07
CA SER A 42 -3.23 -18.52 -5.32
C SER A 42 -1.86 -18.66 -4.63
N ILE A 43 -0.78 -18.20 -5.27
CA ILE A 43 0.57 -18.19 -4.67
C ILE A 43 0.65 -17.17 -3.53
N ILE A 44 0.09 -15.98 -3.73
CA ILE A 44 0.05 -14.93 -2.70
C ILE A 44 -0.70 -15.44 -1.45
N GLU A 45 -1.84 -16.11 -1.66
CA GLU A 45 -2.65 -16.69 -0.58
C GLU A 45 -1.94 -17.85 0.13
N ASP A 46 -1.34 -18.78 -0.63
CA ASP A 46 -0.57 -19.92 -0.10
C ASP A 46 0.60 -19.46 0.79
N LEU A 47 1.32 -18.42 0.36
CA LEU A 47 2.46 -17.86 1.09
C LEU A 47 2.06 -16.79 2.12
N LYS A 48 0.76 -16.56 2.32
CA LYS A 48 0.22 -15.57 3.28
C LYS A 48 0.87 -14.19 3.13
N LEU A 49 1.01 -13.74 1.90
CA LEU A 49 1.58 -12.43 1.59
C LEU A 49 0.48 -11.43 1.30
N ASP A 50 0.75 -10.17 1.62
CA ASP A 50 -0.10 -9.06 1.17
C ASP A 50 0.50 -8.42 -0.10
N THR A 51 -0.37 -7.97 -1.01
CA THR A 51 0.07 -7.17 -2.17
C THR A 51 -0.75 -5.89 -2.26
N VAL A 52 -0.08 -4.79 -2.63
CA VAL A 52 -0.81 -3.53 -2.95
C VAL A 52 -1.76 -3.75 -4.12
N CYS A 53 -1.42 -4.65 -5.05
CA CYS A 53 -2.27 -5.03 -6.18
C CYS A 53 -3.67 -5.47 -5.71
N GLU A 54 -3.75 -6.26 -4.64
CA GLU A 54 -4.98 -6.76 -4.06
C GLU A 54 -5.62 -5.76 -3.11
N SER A 55 -4.85 -5.22 -2.15
CA SER A 55 -5.38 -4.28 -1.15
C SER A 55 -5.94 -3.00 -1.78
N ALA A 56 -5.33 -2.51 -2.86
CA ALA A 56 -5.79 -1.31 -3.59
C ALA A 56 -6.76 -1.63 -4.73
N LYS A 57 -7.13 -2.90 -4.95
CA LYS A 57 -7.97 -3.34 -6.08
C LYS A 57 -7.45 -2.82 -7.43
N CYS A 58 -6.14 -2.92 -7.63
CA CYS A 58 -5.47 -2.34 -8.78
C CYS A 58 -6.03 -2.92 -10.10
N PRO A 59 -6.52 -2.06 -11.03
CA PRO A 59 -7.05 -2.49 -12.32
C PRO A 59 -5.93 -2.99 -13.26
N ASN A 60 -4.66 -2.73 -12.93
CA ASN A 60 -3.51 -3.09 -13.76
C ASN A 60 -2.87 -4.43 -13.39
N ARG A 61 -3.32 -5.10 -12.31
CA ARG A 61 -2.66 -6.30 -11.77
C ARG A 61 -2.35 -7.35 -12.83
N THR A 62 -3.28 -7.62 -13.74
CA THR A 62 -3.14 -8.71 -14.70
C THR A 62 -2.09 -8.41 -15.76
N GLU A 63 -1.96 -7.14 -16.15
CA GLU A 63 -0.92 -6.71 -17.08
C GLU A 63 0.45 -6.66 -16.42
N CYS A 64 0.53 -6.23 -15.15
CA CYS A 64 1.78 -6.28 -14.41
C CYS A 64 2.26 -7.74 -14.24
N TRP A 65 1.36 -8.64 -13.83
CA TRP A 65 1.67 -10.04 -13.61
C TRP A 65 2.09 -10.75 -14.91
N SER A 66 1.41 -10.48 -16.03
CA SER A 66 1.78 -11.05 -17.34
C SER A 66 3.15 -10.58 -17.85
N GLN A 67 3.62 -9.42 -17.38
CA GLN A 67 4.95 -8.89 -17.68
C GLN A 67 6.03 -9.37 -16.70
N GLY A 68 5.67 -10.20 -15.71
CA GLY A 68 6.59 -10.68 -14.69
C GLY A 68 6.90 -9.62 -13.62
N THR A 69 5.92 -8.79 -13.27
CA THR A 69 6.06 -7.74 -12.25
C THR A 69 4.98 -7.85 -11.19
N ALA A 70 5.36 -7.84 -9.92
CA ALA A 70 4.43 -7.77 -8.79
C ALA A 70 4.92 -6.83 -7.70
N THR A 71 3.98 -6.28 -6.93
CA THR A 71 4.25 -5.39 -5.80
C THR A 71 3.81 -6.04 -4.49
N PHE A 72 4.78 -6.47 -3.69
CA PHE A 72 4.56 -7.06 -2.37
C PHE A 72 4.45 -5.96 -1.31
N MET A 73 3.47 -6.08 -0.42
CA MET A 73 3.28 -5.19 0.71
C MET A 73 3.75 -5.91 1.97
N ILE A 74 4.96 -5.60 2.43
CA ILE A 74 5.58 -6.18 3.62
C ILE A 74 5.11 -5.48 4.90
N LEU A 75 5.39 -6.10 6.06
CA LEU A 75 5.03 -5.62 7.40
C LEU A 75 3.52 -5.60 7.67
N GLY A 76 2.77 -6.44 6.95
CA GLY A 76 1.33 -6.64 7.04
C GLY A 76 0.48 -5.63 6.27
N ASN A 77 -0.82 -5.61 6.57
CA ASN A 77 -1.83 -4.81 5.83
C ASN A 77 -2.56 -3.74 6.67
N VAL A 78 -2.06 -3.41 7.86
CA VAL A 78 -2.60 -2.32 8.68
C VAL A 78 -1.53 -1.23 8.80
N CYS A 79 -1.89 -0.01 8.43
CA CYS A 79 -1.00 1.14 8.47
C CYS A 79 -1.20 1.98 9.73
N THR A 80 -0.11 2.50 10.30
CA THR A 80 -0.15 3.46 11.42
C THR A 80 -0.66 4.84 11.00
N ARG A 81 -0.66 5.16 9.70
CA ARG A 81 -1.03 6.50 9.18
C ARG A 81 -2.34 6.53 8.39
N PRO A 82 -3.19 7.56 8.60
CA PRO A 82 -4.49 7.67 7.94
C PRO A 82 -4.49 8.57 6.69
N CYS A 83 -3.68 8.23 5.69
CA CYS A 83 -3.72 8.87 4.37
C CYS A 83 -5.14 8.80 3.77
N GLY A 84 -5.69 9.94 3.33
CA GLY A 84 -7.08 10.07 2.91
C GLY A 84 -7.43 9.37 1.60
N PHE A 85 -6.43 9.09 0.77
CA PHE A 85 -6.58 8.40 -0.51
C PHE A 85 -6.29 6.89 -0.43
N CYS A 86 -5.59 6.44 0.61
CA CYS A 86 -5.08 5.08 0.69
C CYS A 86 -6.18 4.12 1.16
N SER A 87 -6.35 2.99 0.48
CA SER A 87 -7.37 1.97 0.83
C SER A 87 -6.93 1.01 1.94
N VAL A 88 -5.64 0.94 2.26
CA VAL A 88 -5.09 0.06 3.31
C VAL A 88 -5.72 0.37 4.67
N PRO A 89 -6.19 -0.63 5.45
CA PRO A 89 -6.69 -0.44 6.82
C PRO A 89 -5.73 0.35 7.73
N LYS A 90 -6.28 0.99 8.76
CA LYS A 90 -5.52 1.85 9.68
C LYS A 90 -5.78 1.44 11.11
N GLY A 91 -4.75 1.41 11.94
CA GLY A 91 -4.91 1.05 13.34
C GLY A 91 -3.66 0.43 13.94
N LYS A 92 -3.88 -0.44 14.94
CA LYS A 92 -2.81 -1.17 15.61
C LYS A 92 -2.25 -2.25 14.67
N THR A 93 -0.95 -2.20 14.46
CA THR A 93 -0.17 -3.13 13.64
C THR A 93 0.04 -4.46 14.34
N GLY A 94 0.30 -5.50 13.55
CA GLY A 94 0.69 -6.82 14.03
C GLY A 94 2.18 -6.91 14.36
N THR A 95 2.58 -8.06 14.93
CA THR A 95 3.99 -8.43 15.07
C THR A 95 4.62 -8.62 13.69
N VAL A 96 5.90 -8.26 13.55
CA VAL A 96 6.67 -8.54 12.33
C VAL A 96 6.90 -10.05 12.24
N GLU A 97 6.63 -10.64 11.09
CA GLU A 97 6.89 -12.05 10.82
C GLU A 97 8.30 -12.19 10.23
N GLU A 98 9.21 -12.82 10.97
CA GLU A 98 10.64 -12.93 10.60
C GLU A 98 10.86 -13.75 9.32
N ASP A 99 9.92 -14.62 8.94
CA ASP A 99 9.97 -15.44 7.74
C ASP A 99 9.32 -14.78 6.50
N GLU A 100 8.71 -13.60 6.65
CA GLU A 100 8.11 -12.84 5.53
C GLU A 100 9.10 -12.60 4.37
N PRO A 101 10.38 -12.21 4.60
CA PRO A 101 11.36 -12.03 3.52
C PRO A 101 11.55 -13.27 2.64
N GLN A 102 11.62 -14.45 3.25
CA GLN A 102 11.81 -15.71 2.56
C GLN A 102 10.57 -16.09 1.76
N ARG A 103 9.37 -15.82 2.30
CA ARG A 103 8.11 -16.02 1.58
C ARG A 103 7.99 -15.08 0.38
N VAL A 104 8.40 -13.80 0.50
CA VAL A 104 8.45 -12.86 -0.64
C VAL A 104 9.38 -13.37 -1.74
N ALA A 105 10.57 -13.82 -1.38
CA ALA A 105 11.54 -14.35 -2.33
C ALA A 105 11.04 -15.64 -3.01
N GLU A 106 10.39 -16.53 -2.26
CA GLU A 106 9.75 -17.73 -2.80
C GLU A 106 8.59 -17.40 -3.75
N ALA A 107 7.76 -16.42 -3.40
CA ALA A 107 6.69 -15.96 -4.30
C ALA A 107 7.27 -15.42 -5.61
N ALA A 108 8.32 -14.61 -5.53
CA ALA A 108 8.97 -14.03 -6.70
C ALA A 108 9.57 -15.10 -7.63
N GLU A 109 10.17 -16.15 -7.05
CA GLU A 109 10.69 -17.31 -7.76
C GLU A 109 9.56 -18.12 -8.43
N ARG A 110 8.52 -18.49 -7.67
CA ARG A 110 7.38 -19.29 -8.18
C ARG A 110 6.62 -18.58 -9.30
N LEU A 111 6.55 -17.26 -9.26
CA LEU A 111 5.90 -16.42 -10.26
C LEU A 111 6.80 -16.08 -11.46
N GLY A 112 8.10 -16.41 -11.41
CA GLY A 112 9.06 -16.08 -12.46
C GLY A 112 9.18 -14.56 -12.69
N LEU A 113 9.16 -13.78 -11.62
CA LEU A 113 9.21 -12.31 -11.71
C LEU A 113 10.57 -11.83 -12.24
N LYS A 114 10.53 -10.83 -13.10
CA LYS A 114 11.69 -10.10 -13.62
C LYS A 114 11.91 -8.77 -12.89
N HIS A 115 10.84 -8.23 -12.31
CA HIS A 115 10.86 -7.00 -11.55
C HIS A 115 10.00 -7.16 -10.29
N VAL A 116 10.64 -7.05 -9.13
CA VAL A 116 10.02 -7.19 -7.82
C VAL A 116 9.94 -5.82 -7.17
N VAL A 117 8.73 -5.32 -6.92
CA VAL A 117 8.54 -4.09 -6.16
C VAL A 117 8.20 -4.47 -4.71
N ILE A 118 8.99 -3.97 -3.76
CA ILE A 118 8.76 -4.16 -2.33
C ILE A 118 8.27 -2.83 -1.77
N THR A 119 7.11 -2.82 -1.15
CA THR A 119 6.57 -1.65 -0.44
C THR A 119 6.06 -2.08 0.92
N CYS A 120 5.76 -1.13 1.80
CA CYS A 120 5.31 -1.45 3.15
C CYS A 120 4.12 -0.59 3.56
N VAL A 121 3.38 -1.06 4.55
CA VAL A 121 2.59 -0.16 5.40
C VAL A 121 3.52 0.68 6.27
N THR A 122 3.11 1.88 6.64
CA THR A 122 3.92 2.69 7.56
C THR A 122 3.89 2.06 8.95
N ARG A 123 5.08 1.80 9.51
CA ARG A 123 5.31 1.20 10.83
C ARG A 123 6.00 2.18 11.78
N ASP A 124 5.32 3.28 12.09
CA ASP A 124 5.84 4.29 13.06
C ASP A 124 6.04 3.71 14.48
N ASP A 125 5.54 2.51 14.74
CA ASP A 125 5.71 1.72 15.96
C ASP A 125 7.07 0.99 16.04
N LEU A 126 7.76 0.80 14.91
CA LEU A 126 9.08 0.19 14.87
C LEU A 126 10.18 1.26 15.00
N PRO A 127 11.31 0.95 15.68
CA PRO A 127 12.38 1.92 15.94
C PRO A 127 13.06 2.43 14.66
N ASP A 128 13.13 1.60 13.62
CA ASP A 128 13.72 1.90 12.31
C ASP A 128 12.67 2.15 11.22
N GLY A 129 11.38 2.11 11.58
CA GLY A 129 10.27 2.20 10.63
C GLY A 129 10.15 1.01 9.66
N GLY A 130 10.85 -0.10 9.93
CA GLY A 130 10.88 -1.30 9.09
C GLY A 130 11.99 -1.35 8.03
N ALA A 131 12.99 -0.47 8.12
CA ALA A 131 14.11 -0.41 7.19
C ALA A 131 14.91 -1.73 7.12
N ASP A 132 15.22 -2.34 8.27
CA ASP A 132 15.94 -3.62 8.32
C ASP A 132 15.16 -4.74 7.61
N HIS A 133 13.82 -4.69 7.69
CA HIS A 133 12.96 -5.66 7.03
C HIS A 133 12.96 -5.51 5.51
N PHE A 134 13.06 -4.28 5.00
CA PHE A 134 13.30 -4.05 3.56
C PHE A 134 14.62 -4.70 3.12
N VAL A 135 15.70 -4.52 3.88
CA VAL A 135 17.02 -5.11 3.56
C VAL A 135 16.91 -6.62 3.46
N GLN A 136 16.30 -7.26 4.46
CA GLN A 136 16.11 -8.71 4.48
C GLN A 136 15.33 -9.21 3.26
N CYS A 137 14.28 -8.50 2.85
CA CYS A 137 13.51 -8.85 1.65
C CYS A 137 14.32 -8.69 0.36
N ILE A 138 15.10 -7.61 0.23
CA ILE A 138 15.97 -7.38 -0.94
C ILE A 138 16.99 -8.51 -1.05
N GLU A 139 17.69 -8.83 0.04
CA GLU A 139 18.70 -9.88 0.08
C GLU A 139 18.10 -11.25 -0.21
N ALA A 140 16.95 -11.58 0.38
CA ALA A 140 16.26 -12.84 0.14
C ALA A 140 15.86 -13.01 -1.33
N VAL A 141 15.31 -11.96 -1.96
CA VAL A 141 14.95 -11.99 -3.38
C VAL A 141 16.19 -12.19 -4.26
N ARG A 142 17.24 -11.40 -4.04
CA ARG A 142 18.50 -11.49 -4.81
C ARG A 142 19.21 -12.83 -4.64
N ALA A 143 19.05 -13.49 -3.49
CA ALA A 143 19.64 -14.81 -3.25
C ALA A 143 18.95 -15.93 -4.04
N ARG A 144 17.71 -15.73 -4.51
CA ARG A 144 16.92 -16.77 -5.19
C ARG A 144 16.78 -16.55 -6.69
N ILE A 145 16.65 -15.29 -7.13
CA ILE A 145 16.38 -14.97 -8.53
C ILE A 145 17.21 -13.79 -9.04
N ASP A 146 17.51 -13.80 -10.33
CA ASP A 146 18.08 -12.66 -11.05
C ASP A 146 16.94 -11.73 -11.52
N ALA A 147 16.50 -10.84 -10.64
CA ALA A 147 15.43 -9.88 -10.89
C ALA A 147 15.83 -8.46 -10.45
N GLN A 148 15.24 -7.46 -11.09
CA GLN A 148 15.33 -6.09 -10.62
C GLN A 148 14.51 -5.94 -9.33
N VAL A 149 15.05 -5.22 -8.35
CA VAL A 149 14.37 -4.94 -7.08
C VAL A 149 14.15 -3.45 -6.94
N GLU A 150 12.88 -3.03 -6.95
CA GLU A 150 12.47 -1.67 -6.62
C GLU A 150 11.92 -1.64 -5.19
N VAL A 151 12.28 -0.60 -4.43
CA VAL A 151 11.63 -0.31 -3.14
C VAL A 151 10.75 0.92 -3.26
N LEU A 152 9.54 0.86 -2.71
CA LEU A 152 8.65 2.01 -2.51
C LEU A 152 8.45 2.20 -1.00
N THR A 153 9.21 3.13 -0.41
CA THR A 153 9.31 3.25 1.05
C THR A 153 8.34 4.29 1.62
N SER A 154 8.11 4.18 2.94
CA SER A 154 7.56 5.31 3.71
C SER A 154 8.56 6.47 3.78
N ASP A 155 8.21 7.55 4.48
CA ASP A 155 9.15 8.65 4.74
C ASP A 155 10.11 8.36 5.92
N PHE A 156 9.99 7.20 6.57
CA PHE A 156 10.71 6.82 7.81
C PHE A 156 10.72 7.92 8.88
N ARG A 157 9.71 8.80 8.90
CA ARG A 157 9.68 10.03 9.70
C ARG A 157 10.93 10.92 9.54
N GLY A 158 11.70 10.75 8.46
CA GLY A 158 12.91 11.51 8.16
C GLY A 158 14.16 10.93 8.83
N MET A 159 14.10 9.71 9.35
CA MET A 159 15.25 9.00 9.89
C MET A 159 16.25 8.68 8.78
N ARG A 160 17.32 9.47 8.70
CA ARG A 160 18.36 9.34 7.68
C ARG A 160 19.07 7.99 7.74
N ASP A 161 19.25 7.44 8.93
CA ASP A 161 19.89 6.14 9.11
C ASP A 161 19.03 5.03 8.50
N ALA A 162 17.72 5.02 8.77
CA ALA A 162 16.78 4.08 8.14
C ALA A 162 16.77 4.17 6.60
N ILE A 163 16.80 5.39 6.05
CA ILE A 163 16.91 5.60 4.60
C ILE A 163 18.25 5.05 4.08
N SER A 164 19.35 5.35 4.77
CA SER A 164 20.70 4.91 4.39
C SER A 164 20.80 3.39 4.40
N THR A 165 20.28 2.72 5.43
CA THR A 165 20.20 1.26 5.53
C THR A 165 19.56 0.62 4.28
N VAL A 166 18.42 1.15 3.83
CA VAL A 166 17.75 0.62 2.63
C VAL A 166 18.54 0.93 1.35
N ILE A 167 19.17 2.10 1.25
CA ILE A 167 20.03 2.45 0.11
C ILE A 167 21.27 1.56 0.04
N GLU A 168 21.88 1.24 1.19
CA GLU A 168 23.06 0.38 1.32
C GLU A 168 22.79 -1.07 0.90
N ALA A 169 21.53 -1.52 0.98
CA ALA A 169 21.08 -2.79 0.40
C ALA A 169 20.99 -2.77 -1.14
N ARG A 170 21.26 -1.63 -1.77
CA ARG A 170 21.37 -1.44 -3.24
C ARG A 170 20.15 -1.96 -4.01
N PRO A 171 18.93 -1.47 -3.75
CA PRO A 171 17.82 -1.69 -4.67
C PRO A 171 18.16 -1.07 -6.03
N ASP A 172 17.64 -1.65 -7.12
CA ASP A 172 17.82 -1.13 -8.47
C ASP A 172 17.09 0.21 -8.66
N VAL A 173 15.96 0.38 -7.96
CA VAL A 173 15.20 1.63 -7.91
C VAL A 173 14.81 1.92 -6.47
N PHE A 174 15.10 3.14 -6.01
CA PHE A 174 14.60 3.67 -4.74
C PHE A 174 13.48 4.68 -5.03
N ASN A 175 12.27 4.36 -4.58
CA ASN A 175 11.07 5.14 -4.83
C ASN A 175 10.47 5.65 -3.51
N HIS A 176 10.06 6.92 -3.53
CA HIS A 176 9.25 7.53 -2.48
C HIS A 176 8.26 8.50 -3.12
N ASN A 177 6.97 8.23 -2.95
CA ASN A 177 5.96 9.10 -3.52
C ASN A 177 5.75 10.35 -2.65
N VAL A 178 5.66 11.51 -3.30
CA VAL A 178 5.17 12.76 -2.69
C VAL A 178 3.63 12.87 -2.77
N GLU A 179 3.02 12.18 -3.74
CA GLU A 179 1.57 12.06 -4.00
C GLU A 179 0.84 13.33 -4.45
N THR A 180 1.05 14.48 -3.80
CA THR A 180 0.29 15.69 -4.09
C THR A 180 1.07 16.97 -3.84
N VAL A 181 0.53 18.10 -4.29
CA VAL A 181 1.12 19.43 -4.14
C VAL A 181 1.07 19.92 -2.69
N PRO A 182 1.98 20.83 -2.26
CA PRO A 182 2.09 21.29 -0.87
C PRO A 182 0.75 21.77 -0.28
N ARG A 183 -0.04 22.52 -1.05
CA ARG A 183 -1.32 23.09 -0.63
C ARG A 183 -2.35 22.04 -0.18
N LEU A 184 -2.29 20.82 -0.72
CA LEU A 184 -3.25 19.74 -0.41
C LEU A 184 -2.66 18.68 0.53
N TYR A 185 -1.39 18.80 0.88
CA TYR A 185 -0.62 17.70 1.47
C TYR A 185 -1.18 17.23 2.81
N GLN A 186 -1.45 18.16 3.74
CA GLN A 186 -2.00 17.81 5.06
C GLN A 186 -3.41 17.20 5.00
N THR A 187 -4.18 17.52 3.96
CA THR A 187 -5.52 16.93 3.74
C THR A 187 -5.41 15.51 3.20
N VAL A 188 -4.49 15.28 2.25
CA VAL A 188 -4.36 14.02 1.52
C VAL A 188 -3.46 13.01 2.24
N ARG A 189 -2.31 13.45 2.76
CA ARG A 189 -1.27 12.68 3.46
C ARG A 189 -1.13 13.15 4.91
N ARG A 190 -2.14 12.86 5.73
CA ARG A 190 -2.10 13.15 7.18
C ARG A 190 -0.88 12.50 7.84
N ASN A 191 -0.34 13.16 8.85
CA ASN A 191 0.86 12.76 9.61
C ASN A 191 2.13 12.61 8.75
N SER A 192 2.17 13.29 7.61
CA SER A 192 3.36 13.36 6.74
C SER A 192 3.75 14.83 6.51
N ASP A 193 5.00 15.06 6.09
CA ASP A 193 5.51 16.39 5.74
C ASP A 193 5.97 16.43 4.27
N TYR A 194 5.67 17.52 3.56
CA TYR A 194 5.98 17.64 2.13
C TYR A 194 7.48 17.83 1.90
N GLN A 195 8.14 18.66 2.72
CA GLN A 195 9.57 18.96 2.58
C GLN A 195 10.42 17.75 2.98
N ARG A 196 9.97 16.97 3.95
CA ARG A 196 10.61 15.71 4.33
C ARG A 196 10.56 14.64 3.24
N SER A 197 9.49 14.64 2.44
CA SER A 197 9.35 13.70 1.32
C SER A 197 10.20 14.06 0.10
N LEU A 198 10.73 15.29 0.03
CA LEU A 198 11.68 15.74 -1.00
C LEU A 198 13.13 15.46 -0.58
#